data_AF-A0A0L8HPS8-F1
#
_entry.id   AF-A0A0L8HPS8-F1
#
_cell.length_a   1.000
_cell.length_b   1.000
_cell.length_c   1.000
_cell.angle_alpha   90.00
_cell.angle_beta   90.00
_cell.angle_gamma   90.00
#
_symmetry.space_group_name_H-M   'P 1'
#
loop_
_entity.id
_entity.type
_entity.pdbx_description
1 polymer ?
#
loop_
_entity_poly.entity_id
_entity_poly.type
_entity_poly.pdbx_seq_one_letter_code
_entity_poly.pdbx_strand_id
1 'polypeptide(L)'
;MTVPIDINVSVKTYQKLSKYEDLEIEISKMWNLKTKTIPAIIGALGMIAKGDDCYLAQIPRNLKMVEIQKIVLMGTAYILLR
;
A
#
# COMPACT_ATOMS: atom_id res chain seq x y z
N MET A 1 -25.89 9.83 -9.38
CA MET A 1 -25.04 9.46 -8.23
C MET A 1 -23.80 8.78 -8.77
N THR A 2 -22.61 9.37 -8.64
CA THR A 2 -21.37 8.72 -9.08
C THR A 2 -20.90 7.82 -7.95
N VAL A 3 -21.04 6.51 -8.12
CA VAL A 3 -20.40 5.55 -7.22
C VAL A 3 -18.91 5.60 -7.56
N PRO A 4 -18.00 5.89 -6.61
CA PRO A 4 -16.58 5.97 -6.91
C PRO A 4 -16.10 4.58 -7.31
N ILE A 5 -15.96 4.36 -8.61
CA ILE A 5 -15.44 3.14 -9.19
C ILE A 5 -13.96 2.97 -8.77
N ASP A 6 -13.56 1.72 -8.52
CA ASP A 6 -12.21 1.27 -8.14
C ASP A 6 -11.05 1.87 -8.94
N ILE A 7 -11.32 2.38 -10.15
CA ILE A 7 -10.34 3.04 -11.02
C ILE A 7 -9.53 4.10 -10.26
N ASN A 8 -10.15 4.91 -9.39
CA ASN A 8 -9.40 5.94 -8.68
C ASN A 8 -8.42 5.35 -7.64
N VAL A 9 -8.76 4.22 -7.02
CA VAL A 9 -7.85 3.54 -6.08
C VAL A 9 -6.70 2.90 -6.86
N SER A 10 -7.00 2.20 -7.95
CA SER A 10 -5.98 1.58 -8.82
C SER A 10 -5.04 2.60 -9.49
N VAL A 11 -5.56 3.75 -9.92
CA VAL A 11 -4.71 4.84 -10.46
C VAL A 11 -3.80 5.38 -9.36
N LYS A 12 -4.31 5.56 -8.14
CA LYS A 12 -3.50 6.01 -7.00
C LYS A 12 -2.45 4.96 -6.60
N THR A 13 -2.70 3.66 -6.74
CA THR A 13 -1.71 2.63 -6.38
C THR A 13 -0.52 2.70 -7.32
N TYR A 14 -0.78 2.80 -8.63
CA TYR A 14 0.28 3.01 -9.62
C TYR A 14 1.05 4.31 -9.40
N GLN A 15 0.34 5.42 -9.11
CA GLN A 15 0.99 6.70 -8.81
C GLN A 15 1.90 6.63 -7.57
N LYS A 16 1.49 5.93 -6.50
CA LYS A 16 2.35 5.73 -5.33
C LYS A 16 3.57 4.89 -5.70
N LEU A 17 3.40 3.78 -6.42
CA LEU A 17 4.52 2.93 -6.82
C LEU A 17 5.56 3.70 -7.62
N SER A 18 5.13 4.44 -8.65
CA SER A 18 6.04 5.26 -9.47
C SER A 18 6.72 6.35 -8.65
N LYS A 19 6.01 6.99 -7.70
CA LYS A 19 6.59 8.03 -6.84
C LYS A 19 7.71 7.51 -5.93
N TYR A 20 7.64 6.26 -5.49
CA TYR A 20 8.56 5.66 -4.53
C TYR A 20 9.58 4.70 -5.18
N GLU A 21 9.56 4.55 -6.50
CA GLU A 21 10.50 3.69 -7.22
C GLU A 21 11.96 4.15 -7.03
N ASP A 22 12.22 5.44 -7.16
CA ASP A 22 13.56 6.00 -6.93
C ASP A 22 14.03 5.78 -5.48
N LEU A 23 13.11 5.92 -4.51
CA LEU A 23 13.39 5.70 -3.09
C LEU A 23 13.71 4.22 -2.82
N GLU A 24 12.98 3.29 -3.44
CA GLU A 24 13.26 1.86 -3.34
C GLU A 24 14.67 1.54 -3.82
N ILE A 25 15.09 2.12 -4.96
CA ILE A 25 16.42 1.96 -5.54
C ILE A 25 17.49 2.56 -4.62
N GLU A 26 17.24 3.76 -4.07
CA GLU A 26 18.19 4.43 -3.19
C GLU A 26 18.41 3.63 -1.89
N ILE A 27 17.34 3.18 -1.24
CA ILE A 27 17.45 2.34 -0.03
C ILE A 27 18.10 1.00 -0.37
N SER A 28 17.77 0.39 -1.51
CA SER A 28 18.40 -0.86 -1.98
C SER A 28 19.92 -0.70 -2.10
N LYS A 29 20.38 0.40 -2.72
CA LYS A 29 21.80 0.72 -2.87
C LYS A 29 22.47 1.06 -1.54
N MET A 30 21.81 1.85 -0.68
CA MET A 30 22.35 2.31 0.59
C MET A 30 22.57 1.16 1.57
N TRP A 31 21.62 0.22 1.61
CA TRP A 31 21.66 -0.91 2.54
C TRP A 31 22.19 -2.20 1.90
N ASN A 32 22.42 -2.22 0.59
CA ASN A 32 22.78 -3.40 -0.21
C ASN A 32 21.83 -4.59 0.02
N LEU A 33 20.53 -4.31 0.18
CA LEU A 33 19.48 -5.29 0.46
C LEU A 33 18.36 -5.17 -0.57
N LYS A 34 17.69 -6.28 -0.87
CA LYS A 34 16.52 -6.27 -1.75
C LYS A 34 15.33 -5.64 -1.02
N THR A 35 15.07 -4.37 -1.33
CA THR A 35 13.90 -3.63 -0.87
C THR A 35 12.73 -3.81 -1.84
N LYS A 36 11.50 -3.63 -1.35
CA LYS A 36 10.31 -3.59 -2.18
C LYS A 36 9.26 -2.65 -1.61
N THR A 37 8.71 -1.79 -2.45
CA THR A 37 7.63 -0.89 -2.07
C THR A 37 6.28 -1.61 -2.12
N ILE A 38 5.57 -1.60 -1.00
CA ILE A 38 4.22 -2.16 -0.89
C ILE A 38 3.22 -1.00 -0.66
N PRO A 39 2.37 -0.68 -1.64
CA PRO A 39 1.41 0.41 -1.51
C PRO A 39 0.23 -0.03 -0.65
N ALA A 40 -0.04 0.70 0.44
CA ALA A 40 -1.32 0.63 1.14
C ALA A 40 -2.20 1.81 0.69
N ILE A 41 -3.26 1.52 -0.06
CA ILE A 41 -4.26 2.52 -0.48
C ILE A 41 -5.65 1.97 -0.19
N ILE A 42 -6.36 2.69 0.65
CA ILE A 42 -7.74 2.39 1.02
C ILE A 42 -8.57 3.62 0.69
N GLY A 43 -9.65 3.41 -0.06
CA GLY A 43 -10.62 4.44 -0.38
C GLY A 43 -11.33 4.94 0.89
N ALA A 44 -11.95 6.12 0.82
CA ALA A 44 -12.62 6.73 1.98
C ALA A 44 -13.68 5.82 2.63
N LEU A 45 -14.31 4.93 1.86
CA LEU A 45 -15.31 3.97 2.34
C LEU A 45 -14.72 2.58 2.65
N GLY A 46 -13.40 2.45 2.79
CA GLY A 46 -12.73 1.17 2.99
C GLY A 46 -12.47 0.36 1.71
N MET A 47 -12.72 0.94 0.54
CA MET A 47 -12.55 0.27 -0.76
C MET A 47 -11.07 -0.05 -1.04
N ILE A 48 -10.80 -1.22 -1.63
CA ILE A 48 -9.45 -1.71 -1.95
C ILE A 48 -9.41 -2.18 -3.38
N ALA A 49 -8.31 -1.89 -4.08
CA ALA A 49 -8.20 -2.24 -5.49
C ALA A 49 -8.01 -3.75 -5.65
N LYS A 50 -8.60 -4.28 -6.73
CA LYS A 50 -8.42 -5.68 -7.11
C LYS A 50 -6.94 -5.95 -7.41
N GLY A 51 -6.35 -6.91 -6.72
CA GLY A 51 -4.93 -7.27 -6.85
C GLY A 51 -4.05 -6.79 -5.70
N ASP A 52 -4.57 -5.99 -4.77
CA ASP A 52 -3.80 -5.57 -3.59
C ASP A 52 -3.36 -6.74 -2.70
N ASP A 53 -4.07 -7.88 -2.76
CA ASP A 53 -3.69 -9.13 -2.09
C ASP A 53 -2.32 -9.67 -2.57
N CYS A 54 -1.94 -9.40 -3.82
CA CYS A 54 -0.63 -9.77 -4.37
C CYS A 54 0.51 -9.03 -3.65
N TYR A 55 0.27 -7.80 -3.17
CA TYR A 55 1.26 -7.07 -2.38
C TYR A 55 1.39 -7.63 -0.98
N LEU A 56 0.29 -8.09 -0.36
CA LEU A 56 0.34 -8.71 0.97
C LEU A 56 1.09 -10.05 0.98
N ALA A 57 0.95 -10.84 -0.09
CA ALA A 57 1.67 -12.11 -0.23
C ALA A 57 3.21 -11.96 -0.24
N GLN A 58 3.72 -10.74 -0.47
CA GLN A 58 5.14 -10.44 -0.46
C GLN A 58 5.67 -10.17 0.94
N ILE A 59 4.78 -9.88 1.89
CA ILE A 59 5.15 -9.75 3.30
C ILE A 59 5.17 -11.18 3.86
N PRO A 60 6.29 -11.63 4.46
CA PRO A 60 6.40 -12.99 5.00
C PRO A 60 5.43 -13.28 6.16
N ARG A 61 4.74 -12.24 6.67
CA ARG A 61 3.70 -12.34 7.68
C ARG A 61 2.33 -12.47 6.99
N ASN A 62 1.53 -13.44 7.42
CA ASN A 62 0.14 -13.64 6.98
C ASN A 62 -0.77 -12.50 7.48
N LEU A 63 -0.65 -11.32 6.90
CA LEU A 63 -1.54 -10.18 7.15
C LEU A 63 -2.84 -10.34 6.35
N LYS A 64 -3.97 -10.11 7.02
CA LYS A 64 -5.27 -10.07 6.36
C LYS A 64 -5.57 -8.64 5.92
N MET A 65 -5.97 -8.47 4.66
CA MET A 65 -6.32 -7.16 4.13
C MET A 65 -7.41 -6.44 4.95
N VAL A 66 -8.35 -7.21 5.50
CA VAL A 66 -9.41 -6.73 6.39
C VAL A 66 -8.86 -6.05 7.66
N GLU A 67 -7.74 -6.51 8.19
CA GLU A 67 -7.10 -5.90 9.37
C GLU A 67 -6.48 -4.55 9.00
N ILE A 68 -5.82 -4.47 7.84
CA ILE A 68 -5.24 -3.23 7.32
C ILE A 68 -6.35 -2.20 7.04
N GLN A 69 -7.47 -2.62 6.44
CA GLN A 69 -8.65 -1.77 6.26
C GLN A 69 -9.14 -1.19 7.58
N LYS A 70 -9.28 -2.04 8.60
CA LYS A 70 -9.73 -1.60 9.93
C LYS A 70 -8.76 -0.59 10.55
N ILE A 71 -7.45 -0.85 10.50
CA ILE A 71 -6.43 0.06 11.06
C ILE A 71 -6.50 1.44 10.40
N VAL A 72 -6.64 1.48 9.07
CA VAL A 72 -6.72 2.74 8.33
C VAL A 72 -8.04 3.46 8.60
N LEU A 73 -9.17 2.74 8.62
CA LEU A 73 -10.48 3.33 8.92
C LEU A 73 -10.56 3.86 10.36
N MET A 74 -9.88 3.19 11.30
CA MET A 74 -9.76 3.65 12.69
C MET A 74 -8.73 4.78 12.87
N GLY A 75 -8.02 5.20 11.83
CA GLY A 75 -7.01 6.27 11.91
C GLY A 75 -5.76 5.88 12.69
N THR A 76 -5.57 4.60 13.00
CA THR A 76 -4.49 4.08 13.86
C THR A 76 -3.18 3.75 13.13
N ALA A 77 -3.00 4.28 11.92
CA ALA A 77 -1.75 4.10 11.16
C ALA A 77 -0.64 4.99 11.76
N TYR A 78 -0.01 4.53 12.83
CA TYR A 78 1.20 5.17 13.37
C TYR A 78 2.37 4.88 12.43
N ILE A 79 2.96 5.93 11.87
CA ILE A 79 4.29 5.84 11.28
C ILE A 79 5.25 5.66 12.45
N LEU A 80 5.73 4.44 12.65
CA LEU A 80 6.83 4.15 13.57
C LEU A 80 8.12 4.72 12.96
N LEU A 81 8.32 6.02 13.10
CA LEU A 81 9.64 6.65 12.99
C LEU A 81 10.35 6.42 14.32
N ARG A 82 11.44 5.65 14.31
CA ARG A 82 12.37 5.51 15.42
C ARG A 82 13.59 6.38 15.15
#